data_AF-A0A084WNU7-F1
#
_entry.id   AF-A0A084WNU7-F1
#
_cell.length_a   1.000
_cell.length_b   1.000
_cell.length_c   1.000
_cell.angle_alpha   90.00
_cell.angle_beta   90.00
_cell.angle_gamma   90.00
#
_symmetry.space_group_name_H-M   'P 1'
#
loop_
_entity.id
_entity.type
_entity.pdbx_description
1 polymer ?
#
loop_
_entity_poly.entity_id
_entity_poly.type
_entity_poly.pdbx_seq_one_letter_code
_entity_poly.pdbx_strand_id
1 'polypeptide(L)'
;MVNSPVNCLMLVIIGCTTFGFSDSQQFSCVSGPPDYLCPTDSLLQVYLQHEKFCTRYYKCVDGRAIEFQCSYGLFFDLNLSMCTSKFTLCYRANPCLQFVDACRCCVKQFDNTGLAPQNFYVCYNDGNALAQTCPLALDPCNNTTIQLEFVNQKCEQRALKKKQHQAQKNLQKNHREQNHQKAQKNHRGQDHQKDRKNHRAQDHQKAQESLRVLSHQKDREKHRGRQKAQESHQKAQENHRALSHQKGREKHRMKSHQKPQEGLQKAQESQQKTQENHRALSHQKGQEKHRVWSHQKAQESLWKARKNHRV
;
A
#
# COMPACT_ATOMS: atom_id res chain seq x y z
N MET A 1 123.22 -6.28 -5.47
CA MET A 1 123.23 -5.41 -6.66
C MET A 1 122.56 -6.19 -7.78
N VAL A 2 121.50 -5.62 -8.35
CA VAL A 2 120.55 -6.28 -9.26
C VAL A 2 121.17 -6.47 -10.65
N ASN A 3 121.09 -7.68 -11.19
CA ASN A 3 121.30 -7.96 -12.62
C ASN A 3 119.94 -8.01 -13.33
N SER A 4 119.85 -7.29 -14.46
CA SER A 4 118.86 -7.45 -15.54
C SER A 4 119.32 -8.59 -16.49
N PRO A 5 118.62 -9.05 -17.56
CA PRO A 5 117.32 -8.64 -18.13
C PRO A 5 116.39 -9.82 -18.60
N VAL A 6 115.20 -9.45 -19.09
CA VAL A 6 114.24 -10.19 -19.95
C VAL A 6 114.35 -11.71 -20.13
N ASN A 7 113.27 -12.42 -19.76
CA ASN A 7 112.82 -13.57 -20.52
C ASN A 7 111.29 -13.57 -20.64
N CYS A 8 110.83 -13.09 -21.80
CA CYS A 8 109.49 -13.29 -22.32
C CYS A 8 109.27 -14.80 -22.51
N LEU A 9 108.61 -15.45 -21.56
CA LEU A 9 108.03 -16.77 -21.78
C LEU A 9 106.52 -16.57 -21.95
N MET A 10 106.13 -16.54 -23.22
CA MET A 10 104.75 -16.58 -23.68
C MET A 10 104.09 -17.86 -23.15
N LEU A 11 103.42 -17.77 -21.99
CA LEU A 11 102.38 -18.72 -21.62
C LEU A 11 101.04 -18.11 -21.98
N VAL A 12 100.65 -18.42 -23.21
CA VAL A 12 99.28 -18.41 -23.69
C VAL A 12 98.49 -19.38 -22.82
N ILE A 13 98.00 -18.91 -21.67
CA ILE A 13 96.89 -19.55 -20.97
C ILE A 13 95.64 -19.02 -21.67
N ILE A 14 95.26 -19.70 -22.75
CA ILE A 14 93.87 -19.77 -23.21
C ILE A 14 93.13 -20.57 -22.13
N GLY A 15 92.86 -19.90 -21.03
CA GLY A 15 91.73 -20.20 -20.18
C GLY A 15 90.69 -19.15 -20.55
N CYS A 16 89.53 -19.58 -21.05
CA CYS A 16 88.32 -18.78 -20.95
C CYS A 16 88.01 -18.56 -19.45
N THR A 17 88.80 -17.74 -18.75
CA THR A 17 88.21 -16.88 -17.74
C THR A 17 87.39 -15.91 -18.55
N THR A 18 86.09 -16.21 -18.62
CA THR A 18 85.10 -15.23 -19.01
C THR A 18 85.40 -13.97 -18.20
N PHE A 19 86.06 -13.01 -18.86
CA PHE A 19 85.94 -11.61 -18.55
C PHE A 19 84.47 -11.26 -18.76
N GLY A 20 83.64 -11.70 -17.82
CA GLY A 20 82.39 -11.04 -17.53
C GLY A 20 82.74 -9.77 -16.77
N PHE A 21 83.37 -8.81 -17.45
CA PHE A 21 83.06 -7.42 -17.14
C PHE A 21 81.57 -7.28 -17.50
N SER A 22 80.69 -7.69 -16.57
CA SER A 22 79.34 -7.14 -16.52
C SER A 22 79.56 -5.68 -16.20
N ASP A 23 79.71 -4.88 -17.25
CA ASP A 23 79.56 -3.44 -17.17
C ASP A 23 78.19 -3.23 -16.53
N SER A 24 78.17 -2.89 -15.25
CA SER A 24 76.95 -2.66 -14.48
C SER A 24 76.35 -1.36 -14.96
N GLN A 25 75.77 -1.38 -16.17
CA GLN A 25 75.09 -0.22 -16.72
C GLN A 25 73.84 0.01 -15.90
N GLN A 26 73.81 1.15 -15.23
CA GLN A 26 72.64 1.70 -14.58
C GLN A 26 71.64 2.15 -15.65
N PHE A 27 70.39 1.72 -15.54
CA PHE A 27 69.30 2.10 -16.46
C PHE A 27 68.00 2.39 -15.70
N SER A 28 67.21 3.31 -16.25
CA SER A 28 65.89 3.66 -15.72
C SER A 28 64.94 2.47 -15.84
N CYS A 29 64.19 2.20 -14.79
CA CYS A 29 63.13 1.19 -14.77
C CYS A 29 61.88 1.60 -15.56
N VAL A 30 61.83 2.87 -15.98
CA VAL A 30 60.81 3.39 -16.90
C VAL A 30 61.36 3.29 -18.32
N SER A 31 60.59 2.65 -19.19
CA SER A 31 60.92 2.52 -20.62
C SER A 31 60.15 3.56 -21.44
N GLY A 32 60.83 4.15 -22.44
CA GLY A 32 60.24 5.10 -23.37
C GLY A 32 60.23 6.56 -22.90
N PRO A 33 59.48 7.44 -23.61
CA PRO A 33 59.33 8.84 -23.26
C PRO A 33 58.72 9.04 -21.87
N PRO A 34 58.91 10.21 -21.23
CA PRO A 34 58.44 10.48 -19.87
C PRO A 34 56.94 10.81 -19.82
N ASP A 35 56.08 9.91 -20.30
CA ASP A 35 54.62 10.05 -20.31
C ASP A 35 54.04 10.26 -18.90
N TYR A 36 54.71 9.74 -17.87
CA TYR A 36 54.35 9.93 -16.47
C TYR A 36 54.42 11.40 -16.01
N LEU A 37 55.09 12.28 -16.74
CA LEU A 37 55.12 13.73 -16.48
C LEU A 37 54.01 14.50 -17.20
N CYS A 38 53.33 13.87 -18.17
CA CYS A 38 52.30 14.54 -18.96
C CYS A 38 50.91 14.33 -18.35
N PRO A 39 50.15 15.39 -18.02
CA PRO A 39 48.79 15.24 -17.49
C PRO A 39 47.86 14.66 -18.55
N THR A 40 46.83 13.94 -18.10
CA THR A 40 45.81 13.40 -19.03
C THR A 40 44.88 14.48 -19.57
N ASP A 41 44.80 15.63 -18.90
CA ASP A 41 44.06 16.80 -19.39
C ASP A 41 44.77 17.41 -20.61
N SER A 42 44.13 17.32 -21.77
CA SER A 42 44.64 17.83 -23.04
C SER A 42 44.55 19.36 -23.17
N LEU A 43 43.82 20.04 -22.28
CA LEU A 43 43.75 21.50 -22.27
C LEU A 43 45.02 22.14 -21.70
N LEU A 44 45.77 21.38 -20.89
CA LEU A 44 46.99 21.84 -20.25
C LEU A 44 48.20 21.71 -21.17
N GLN A 45 48.95 22.81 -21.30
CA GLN A 45 50.20 22.81 -22.04
C GLN A 45 51.36 22.50 -21.09
N VAL A 46 52.08 21.43 -21.38
CA VAL A 46 53.28 21.03 -20.64
C VAL A 46 54.40 20.76 -21.63
N TYR A 47 55.57 21.35 -21.34
CA TYR A 47 56.81 21.11 -22.06
C TYR A 47 57.84 20.52 -21.10
N LEU A 48 58.66 19.60 -21.60
CA LEU A 48 59.68 18.90 -20.82
C LEU A 48 61.02 18.97 -21.55
N GLN A 49 62.11 19.06 -20.79
CA GLN A 49 63.45 18.90 -21.38
C GLN A 49 63.70 17.43 -21.70
N HIS A 50 64.36 17.16 -22.84
CA HIS A 50 64.76 15.79 -23.16
C HIS A 50 65.92 15.34 -22.28
N GLU A 51 65.83 14.16 -21.67
CA GLU A 51 66.79 13.62 -20.69
C GLU A 51 68.25 13.48 -21.16
N LYS A 52 68.53 13.51 -22.47
CA LYS A 52 69.91 13.44 -23.03
C LYS A 52 70.28 14.62 -23.92
N PHE A 53 69.38 15.06 -24.79
CA PHE A 53 69.70 16.04 -25.83
C PHE A 53 69.11 17.42 -25.50
N CYS A 54 69.95 18.41 -25.23
CA CYS A 54 69.50 19.79 -24.94
C CYS A 54 68.89 20.54 -26.14
N THR A 55 69.11 20.03 -27.35
CA THR A 55 68.47 20.54 -28.58
C THR A 55 67.09 19.91 -28.82
N ARG A 56 66.66 18.97 -27.96
CA ARG A 56 65.36 18.30 -28.04
C ARG A 56 64.52 18.55 -26.79
N TYR A 57 63.22 18.43 -26.96
CA TYR A 57 62.25 18.61 -25.89
C TYR A 57 61.04 17.73 -26.14
N TYR A 58 60.21 17.54 -25.12
CA TYR A 58 58.90 16.91 -25.28
C TYR A 58 57.81 17.94 -25.11
N LYS A 59 56.73 17.77 -25.87
CA LYS A 59 55.45 18.44 -25.64
C LYS A 59 54.42 17.38 -25.29
N CYS A 60 53.67 17.62 -24.23
CA CYS A 60 52.60 16.72 -23.84
C CYS A 60 51.40 16.89 -24.77
N VAL A 61 50.91 15.77 -25.31
CA VAL A 61 49.70 15.68 -26.12
C VAL A 61 48.91 14.46 -25.64
N ASP A 62 47.66 14.68 -25.20
CA ASP A 62 46.77 13.63 -24.69
C ASP A 62 47.43 12.69 -23.66
N GLY A 63 48.21 13.28 -22.75
CA GLY A 63 48.91 12.54 -21.70
C GLY A 63 50.12 11.73 -22.15
N ARG A 64 50.66 11.98 -23.34
CA ARG A 64 51.92 11.40 -23.85
C ARG A 64 52.95 12.47 -24.17
N ALA A 65 54.21 12.16 -23.93
CA ALA A 65 55.36 13.01 -24.24
C ALA A 65 55.80 12.77 -25.69
N ILE A 66 55.52 13.73 -26.57
CA ILE A 66 55.93 13.68 -27.98
C ILE A 66 57.21 14.46 -28.15
N GLU A 67 58.24 13.84 -28.72
CA GLU A 67 59.57 14.42 -28.90
C GLU A 67 59.61 15.41 -30.08
N PHE A 68 60.28 16.54 -29.87
CA PHE A 68 60.53 17.57 -30.88
C PHE A 68 62.00 17.98 -30.85
N GLN A 69 62.51 18.38 -32.02
CA GLN A 69 63.89 18.83 -32.22
C GLN A 69 63.88 20.33 -32.55
N CYS A 70 64.65 21.12 -31.81
CA CYS A 70 64.92 22.51 -32.15
C CYS A 70 65.74 22.60 -33.45
N SER A 71 65.56 23.69 -34.19
CA SER A 71 66.38 24.02 -35.36
C SER A 71 67.87 24.05 -35.01
N TYR A 72 68.71 23.87 -36.02
CA TYR A 72 70.16 23.81 -35.84
C TYR A 72 70.71 25.05 -35.09
N GLY A 73 71.56 24.81 -34.10
CA GLY A 73 72.15 25.86 -33.26
C GLY A 73 71.24 26.43 -32.18
N LEU A 74 70.03 25.89 -31.99
CA LEU A 74 69.11 26.30 -30.93
C LEU A 74 68.93 25.23 -29.85
N PHE A 75 68.65 25.69 -28.64
CA PHE A 75 68.52 24.91 -27.40
C PHE A 75 67.20 25.23 -26.73
N PHE A 76 66.54 24.21 -26.19
CA PHE A 76 65.22 24.40 -25.62
C PHE A 76 65.29 25.10 -24.25
N ASP A 77 64.66 26.27 -24.13
CA ASP A 77 64.50 26.99 -22.88
C ASP A 77 63.15 26.62 -22.27
N LEU A 78 63.18 25.85 -21.18
CA LEU A 78 61.97 25.40 -20.49
C LEU A 78 61.15 26.58 -19.91
N ASN A 79 61.81 27.65 -19.44
CA ASN A 79 61.12 28.78 -18.81
C ASN A 79 60.33 29.58 -19.84
N LEU A 80 60.89 29.71 -21.05
CA LEU A 80 60.24 30.40 -22.16
C LEU A 80 59.39 29.45 -23.03
N SER A 81 59.49 28.14 -22.80
CA SER A 81 58.88 27.09 -23.61
C SER A 81 59.18 27.24 -25.12
N MET A 82 60.41 27.66 -25.46
CA MET A 82 60.84 27.90 -26.85
C MET A 82 62.32 27.60 -27.06
N CYS A 83 62.72 27.38 -28.32
CA CYS A 83 64.12 27.19 -28.69
C CYS A 83 64.85 28.54 -28.79
N THR A 84 65.99 28.68 -28.13
CA THR A 84 66.82 29.90 -28.11
C THR A 84 68.29 29.60 -28.44
N SER A 85 69.09 30.61 -28.74
CA SER A 85 70.54 30.45 -29.03
C SER A 85 71.42 30.26 -27.77
N LYS A 86 70.82 30.16 -26.57
CA LYS A 86 71.56 30.07 -25.30
C LYS A 86 72.10 28.65 -25.07
N PHE A 87 73.34 28.40 -25.47
CA PHE A 87 74.01 27.11 -25.22
C PHE A 87 74.11 26.74 -23.73
N THR A 88 74.07 27.72 -22.82
CA THR A 88 74.11 27.45 -21.38
C THR A 88 72.97 26.55 -20.88
N LEU A 89 71.87 26.46 -21.63
CA LEU A 89 70.76 25.54 -21.38
C LEU A 89 71.14 24.05 -21.53
N CYS A 90 72.29 23.74 -22.13
CA CYS A 90 72.83 22.37 -22.18
C CYS A 90 73.55 21.94 -20.91
N TYR A 91 73.96 22.87 -20.04
CA TYR A 91 74.60 22.50 -18.79
C TYR A 91 73.55 21.93 -17.82
N ARG A 92 73.74 20.68 -17.42
CA ARG A 92 72.89 19.99 -16.45
C ARG A 92 73.62 19.79 -15.15
N ALA A 93 72.95 20.10 -14.05
CA ALA A 93 73.44 19.73 -12.73
C ALA A 93 73.39 18.20 -12.58
N ASN A 94 74.29 17.66 -11.76
CA ASN A 94 74.26 16.25 -11.42
C ASN A 94 72.92 15.93 -10.71
N PRO A 95 72.21 14.89 -11.14
CA PRO A 95 70.94 14.52 -10.53
C PRO A 95 71.12 14.09 -9.07
N CYS A 96 70.12 14.40 -8.24
CA CYS A 96 70.04 13.88 -6.88
C CYS A 96 69.54 12.43 -6.93
N LEU A 97 70.47 11.48 -6.83
CA LEU A 97 70.16 10.05 -6.67
C LEU A 97 70.06 9.70 -5.19
N GLN A 98 69.08 8.86 -4.85
CA GLN A 98 68.87 8.29 -3.53
C GLN A 98 68.82 6.78 -3.64
N PHE A 99 69.33 6.07 -2.64
CA PHE A 99 69.22 4.62 -2.60
C PHE A 99 67.87 4.22 -1.99
N VAL A 100 67.10 3.42 -2.72
CA VAL A 100 65.77 2.94 -2.35
C VAL A 100 65.71 1.45 -2.66
N ASP A 101 65.72 0.61 -1.62
CA ASP A 101 65.72 -0.86 -1.78
C ASP A 101 64.58 -1.36 -2.68
N ALA A 102 63.42 -0.70 -2.63
CA ALA A 102 62.26 -1.02 -3.45
C ALA A 102 62.46 -0.79 -4.97
N CYS A 103 63.49 -0.04 -5.38
CA CYS A 103 63.84 0.17 -6.79
C CYS A 103 64.73 -0.93 -7.37
N ARG A 104 65.38 -1.75 -6.52
CA ARG A 104 66.34 -2.76 -6.96
C ARG A 104 65.67 -3.76 -7.90
N CYS A 105 66.38 -4.17 -8.95
CA CYS A 105 65.88 -5.06 -10.00
C CYS A 105 64.58 -4.57 -10.69
N CYS A 106 64.31 -3.26 -10.64
CA CYS A 106 63.09 -2.67 -11.19
C CYS A 106 61.79 -3.27 -10.65
N VAL A 107 61.78 -3.69 -9.38
CA VAL A 107 60.55 -4.13 -8.68
C VAL A 107 59.48 -3.04 -8.70
N LYS A 108 59.92 -1.77 -8.62
CA LYS A 108 59.08 -0.60 -8.87
C LYS A 108 59.68 0.28 -9.96
N GLN A 109 58.81 0.97 -10.70
CA GLN A 109 59.20 2.03 -11.63
C GLN A 109 59.27 3.39 -10.93
N PHE A 110 58.37 3.61 -9.97
CA PHE A 110 58.26 4.83 -9.20
C PHE A 110 58.11 4.52 -7.72
N ASP A 111 58.62 5.40 -6.88
CA ASP A 111 58.39 5.36 -5.44
C ASP A 111 58.04 6.74 -4.89
N ASN A 112 57.06 6.81 -3.99
CA ASN A 112 56.52 8.07 -3.46
C ASN A 112 56.88 8.29 -1.98
N THR A 113 57.82 7.51 -1.42
CA THR A 113 58.32 7.68 -0.04
C THR A 113 59.36 8.80 0.10
N GLY A 114 59.41 9.70 -0.88
CA GLY A 114 60.34 10.82 -0.93
C GLY A 114 60.31 11.71 0.31
N LEU A 115 61.49 12.24 0.66
CA LEU A 115 61.74 13.13 1.79
C LEU A 115 60.94 14.46 1.73
N ALA A 116 60.34 14.78 0.58
CA ALA A 116 59.52 15.97 0.37
C ALA A 116 58.20 15.60 -0.33
N PRO A 117 57.04 16.16 0.08
CA PRO A 117 55.72 15.80 -0.43
C PRO A 117 55.50 16.12 -1.92
N GLN A 118 56.38 16.93 -2.50
CA GLN A 118 56.31 17.38 -3.88
C GLN A 118 57.23 16.57 -4.83
N ASN A 119 58.05 15.68 -4.28
CA ASN A 119 58.95 14.84 -5.07
C ASN A 119 58.49 13.39 -5.06
N PHE A 120 58.69 12.72 -6.20
CA PHE A 120 58.62 11.28 -6.34
C PHE A 120 59.96 10.77 -6.87
N TYR A 121 60.19 9.48 -6.75
CA TYR A 121 61.40 8.84 -7.23
C TYR A 121 61.15 8.07 -8.52
N VAL A 122 62.04 8.24 -9.50
CA VAL A 122 62.13 7.39 -10.69
C VAL A 122 63.22 6.36 -10.45
N CYS A 123 62.86 5.08 -10.43
CA CYS A 123 63.76 3.99 -10.05
C CYS A 123 64.76 3.63 -11.16
N TYR A 124 65.94 3.19 -10.73
CA TYR A 124 66.96 2.52 -11.53
C TYR A 124 67.16 1.08 -11.04
N ASN A 125 67.65 0.23 -11.93
CA ASN A 125 67.80 -1.21 -11.72
C ASN A 125 68.73 -1.61 -10.55
N ASP A 126 69.68 -0.78 -10.20
CA ASP A 126 70.67 -1.03 -9.14
C ASP A 126 70.16 -0.68 -7.72
N GLY A 127 68.95 -0.13 -7.61
CA GLY A 127 68.37 0.36 -6.36
C GLY A 127 68.53 1.85 -6.16
N ASN A 128 69.20 2.56 -7.06
CA ASN A 128 69.19 4.01 -7.05
C ASN A 128 67.87 4.56 -7.59
N ALA A 129 67.51 5.76 -7.18
CA ALA A 129 66.28 6.42 -7.57
C ALA A 129 66.51 7.93 -7.73
N LEU A 130 66.05 8.49 -8.85
CA LEU A 130 66.15 9.92 -9.14
C LEU A 130 64.99 10.67 -8.49
N ALA A 131 65.30 11.66 -7.65
CA ALA A 131 64.29 12.58 -7.15
C ALA A 131 63.78 13.48 -8.27
N GLN A 132 62.47 13.50 -8.48
CA GLN A 132 61.83 14.31 -9.50
C GLN A 132 60.57 14.99 -8.96
N THR A 133 60.28 16.19 -9.47
CA THR A 133 59.06 16.94 -9.18
C THR A 133 58.21 16.95 -10.44
N CYS A 134 56.88 16.92 -10.29
CA CYS A 134 55.99 17.11 -11.42
C CYS A 134 56.17 18.50 -12.07
N PRO A 135 56.02 18.62 -13.40
CA PRO A 135 56.20 19.88 -14.10
C PRO A 135 55.04 20.84 -13.83
N LEU A 136 55.26 22.11 -14.15
CA LEU A 136 54.21 23.11 -14.23
C LEU A 136 53.44 22.93 -15.55
N ALA A 137 52.12 23.07 -15.48
CA ALA A 137 51.24 23.13 -16.62
C ALA A 137 50.73 24.56 -16.84
N LEU A 138 50.71 25.03 -18.09
CA LEU A 138 50.08 26.28 -18.46
C LEU A 138 48.65 26.01 -18.95
N ASP A 139 47.68 26.67 -18.34
CA ASP A 139 46.31 26.69 -18.83
C ASP A 139 46.10 27.88 -19.78
N PRO A 140 45.91 27.64 -21.10
CA PRO A 140 45.76 28.72 -22.08
C PRO A 140 44.44 29.48 -21.96
N CYS A 141 43.45 28.96 -21.22
CA CYS A 141 42.13 29.60 -21.09
C CYS A 141 42.17 30.78 -20.13
N ASN A 142 43.00 30.69 -19.08
CA ASN A 142 43.13 31.71 -18.04
C ASN A 142 44.56 32.26 -17.90
N ASN A 143 45.51 31.75 -18.71
CA ASN A 143 46.93 32.11 -18.66
C ASN A 143 47.54 31.90 -17.26
N THR A 144 47.11 30.86 -16.54
CA THR A 144 47.64 30.52 -15.21
C THR A 144 48.54 29.29 -15.28
N THR A 145 49.55 29.26 -14.40
CA THR A 145 50.41 28.09 -14.21
C THR A 145 49.91 27.25 -13.04
N ILE A 146 49.89 25.94 -13.25
CA ILE A 146 49.33 24.96 -12.34
C ILE A 146 50.44 23.97 -12.00
N GLN A 147 50.78 23.86 -10.72
CA GLN A 147 51.68 22.81 -10.24
C GLN A 147 50.95 21.46 -10.27
N LEU A 148 51.44 20.54 -11.10
CA LEU A 148 50.94 19.17 -11.13
C LEU A 148 51.47 18.39 -9.93
N GLU A 149 50.74 17.32 -9.57
CA GLU A 149 51.10 16.44 -8.46
C GLU A 149 51.20 15.00 -8.92
N PHE A 150 52.16 14.27 -8.36
CA PHE A 150 52.37 12.87 -8.70
C PHE A 150 51.33 12.00 -7.98
N VAL A 151 50.33 11.53 -8.72
CA VAL A 151 49.23 10.74 -8.18
C VAL A 151 48.96 9.57 -9.11
N ASN A 152 48.91 8.35 -8.57
CA ASN A 152 48.71 7.12 -9.34
C ASN A 152 49.74 6.94 -10.48
N GLN A 153 51.03 7.12 -10.18
CA GLN A 153 52.15 6.94 -11.11
C GLN A 153 52.17 7.93 -12.30
N LYS A 154 51.46 9.07 -12.17
CA LYS A 154 51.38 10.09 -13.21
C LYS A 154 51.22 11.48 -12.60
N CYS A 155 51.75 12.50 -13.25
CA CYS A 155 51.55 13.90 -12.88
C CYS A 155 50.17 14.37 -13.33
N GLU A 156 49.32 14.76 -12.39
CA GLU A 156 47.93 15.17 -12.64
C GLU A 156 47.58 16.44 -11.85
N GLN A 157 46.55 17.16 -12.29
CA GLN A 157 46.07 18.33 -11.54
C GLN A 157 45.37 17.89 -10.24
N ARG A 158 45.67 18.57 -9.14
CA ARG A 158 45.11 18.35 -7.79
C ARG A 158 43.56 18.39 -7.70
N ALA A 159 42.85 18.81 -8.76
CA ALA A 159 41.44 19.21 -8.70
C ALA A 159 40.45 18.57 -9.70
N LEU A 160 40.86 17.81 -10.73
CA LEU A 160 39.90 17.37 -11.76
C LEU A 160 38.98 16.23 -11.33
N LYS A 161 39.47 15.22 -10.59
CA LYS A 161 38.62 14.08 -10.20
C LYS A 161 37.64 14.37 -9.08
N LYS A 162 37.95 15.29 -8.15
CA LYS A 162 37.05 15.59 -7.02
C LYS A 162 35.91 16.52 -7.42
N LYS A 163 36.18 17.62 -8.14
CA LYS A 163 35.13 18.57 -8.52
C LYS A 163 34.16 18.00 -9.56
N GLN A 164 34.64 17.25 -10.56
CA GLN A 164 33.78 16.63 -11.57
C GLN A 164 32.96 15.47 -11.00
N HIS A 165 33.58 14.57 -10.21
CA HIS A 165 32.85 13.47 -9.55
C HIS A 165 31.84 13.99 -8.53
N GLN A 166 32.17 15.06 -7.80
CA GLN A 166 31.26 15.66 -6.84
C GLN A 166 30.13 16.43 -7.53
N ALA A 167 30.39 17.11 -8.66
CA ALA A 167 29.36 17.69 -9.51
C ALA A 167 28.41 16.62 -10.07
N GLN A 168 28.94 15.50 -10.58
CA GLN A 168 28.14 14.37 -11.07
C GLN A 168 27.33 13.68 -9.96
N LYS A 169 27.94 13.47 -8.78
CA LYS A 169 27.23 12.95 -7.60
C LYS A 169 26.14 13.89 -7.12
N ASN A 170 26.40 15.21 -7.13
CA ASN A 170 25.40 16.22 -6.77
C ASN A 170 24.24 16.25 -7.78
N LEU A 171 24.52 16.14 -9.08
CA LEU A 171 23.51 16.01 -10.13
C LEU A 171 22.66 14.74 -9.95
N GLN A 172 23.27 13.59 -9.69
CA GLN A 172 22.56 12.34 -9.42
C GLN A 172 21.73 12.41 -8.13
N LYS A 173 22.26 13.03 -7.07
CA LYS A 173 21.56 13.22 -5.80
C LYS A 173 20.34 14.12 -6.00
N ASN A 174 20.48 15.25 -6.69
CA ASN A 174 19.38 16.13 -7.04
C ASN A 174 18.30 15.41 -7.87
N HIS A 175 18.70 14.58 -8.83
CA HIS A 175 17.74 13.81 -9.63
C HIS A 175 16.99 12.76 -8.79
N ARG A 176 17.67 12.07 -7.87
CA ARG A 176 17.04 11.12 -6.92
C ARG A 176 16.09 11.82 -5.96
N GLU A 177 16.47 12.99 -5.43
CA GLU A 177 15.61 13.79 -4.55
C GLU A 177 14.35 14.28 -5.28
N GLN A 178 14.48 14.76 -6.52
CA GLN A 178 13.35 15.13 -7.37
C GLN A 178 12.41 13.95 -7.64
N ASN A 179 12.97 12.77 -7.95
CA ASN A 179 12.17 11.56 -8.16
C ASN A 179 11.47 11.10 -6.88
N HIS A 180 12.13 11.18 -5.73
CA HIS A 180 11.53 10.83 -4.44
C HIS A 180 10.40 11.78 -4.05
N GLN A 181 10.56 13.08 -4.27
CA GLN A 181 9.50 14.08 -4.05
C GLN A 181 8.31 13.85 -4.99
N LYS A 182 8.57 13.51 -6.26
CA LYS A 182 7.51 13.19 -7.24
C LYS A 182 6.74 11.91 -6.86
N ALA A 183 7.45 10.89 -6.38
CA ALA A 183 6.84 9.65 -5.89
C ALA A 183 5.97 9.90 -4.63
N GLN A 184 6.45 10.72 -3.68
CA GLN A 184 5.66 11.09 -2.50
C GLN A 184 4.39 11.87 -2.85
N LYS A 185 4.45 12.81 -3.81
CA LYS A 185 3.27 13.53 -4.30
C LYS A 185 2.27 12.61 -4.97
N ASN A 186 2.74 11.64 -5.76
CA ASN A 186 1.88 10.64 -6.40
C ASN A 186 1.20 9.72 -5.38
N HIS A 187 1.94 9.24 -4.37
CA HIS A 187 1.38 8.41 -3.30
C HIS A 187 0.31 9.17 -2.52
N ARG A 188 0.60 10.41 -2.12
CA ARG A 188 -0.36 11.27 -1.40
C ARG A 188 -1.59 11.59 -2.26
N GLY A 189 -1.43 11.74 -3.58
CA GLY A 189 -2.54 11.89 -4.53
C GLY A 189 -3.40 10.62 -4.66
N GLN A 190 -2.79 9.44 -4.67
CA GLN A 190 -3.49 8.15 -4.71
C GLN A 190 -4.25 7.87 -3.40
N ASP A 191 -3.68 8.19 -2.25
CA ASP A 191 -4.33 8.06 -0.95
C ASP A 191 -5.59 8.94 -0.87
N HIS A 192 -5.48 10.22 -1.23
CA HIS A 192 -6.64 11.12 -1.30
C HIS A 192 -7.72 10.63 -2.27
N GLN A 193 -7.34 10.02 -3.40
CA GLN A 193 -8.29 9.47 -4.35
C GLN A 193 -8.99 8.20 -3.80
N LYS A 194 -8.27 7.37 -3.04
CA LYS A 194 -8.80 6.18 -2.38
C LYS A 194 -9.78 6.54 -1.26
N ASP A 195 -9.45 7.54 -0.45
CA ASP A 195 -10.32 8.04 0.62
C ASP A 195 -11.62 8.62 0.07
N ARG A 196 -11.57 9.41 -1.01
CA ARG A 196 -12.78 9.90 -1.69
C ARG A 196 -13.66 8.77 -2.21
N LYS A 197 -13.08 7.70 -2.76
CA LYS A 197 -13.84 6.54 -3.24
C LYS A 197 -14.48 5.78 -2.07
N ASN A 198 -13.76 5.61 -0.96
CA ASN A 198 -14.28 4.96 0.24
C ASN A 198 -15.43 5.74 0.88
N HIS A 199 -15.31 7.07 1.03
CA HIS A 199 -16.42 7.89 1.54
C HIS A 199 -17.63 7.82 0.61
N ARG A 200 -17.45 7.91 -0.71
CA ARG A 200 -18.56 7.78 -1.67
C ARG A 200 -19.25 6.41 -1.59
N ALA A 201 -18.50 5.34 -1.36
CA ALA A 201 -19.05 3.99 -1.17
C ALA A 201 -19.82 3.88 0.16
N GLN A 202 -19.30 4.45 1.25
CA GLN A 202 -19.99 4.49 2.54
C GLN A 202 -21.29 5.29 2.48
N ASP A 203 -21.30 6.43 1.79
CA ASP A 203 -22.50 7.26 1.61
C ASP A 203 -23.57 6.50 0.80
N HIS A 204 -23.14 5.79 -0.26
CA HIS A 204 -24.04 4.95 -1.05
C HIS A 204 -24.64 3.80 -0.21
N GLN A 205 -23.83 3.16 0.64
CA GLN A 205 -24.29 2.09 1.52
C GLN A 205 -25.30 2.59 2.57
N LYS A 206 -25.04 3.76 3.19
CA LYS A 206 -25.97 4.40 4.13
C LYS A 206 -27.30 4.79 3.48
N ALA A 207 -27.25 5.27 2.22
CA ALA A 207 -28.46 5.59 1.46
C ALA A 207 -29.28 4.34 1.15
N GLN A 208 -28.62 3.24 0.77
CA GLN A 208 -29.30 1.95 0.52
C GLN A 208 -29.95 1.39 1.79
N GLU A 209 -29.28 1.49 2.94
CA GLU A 209 -29.82 1.01 4.21
C GLU A 209 -31.03 1.86 4.67
N SER A 210 -30.96 3.17 4.48
CA SER A 210 -32.07 4.08 4.75
C SER A 210 -33.31 3.76 3.89
N LEU A 211 -33.12 3.42 2.60
CA LEU A 211 -34.19 2.97 1.71
C LEU A 211 -34.80 1.62 2.14
N ARG A 212 -33.97 0.67 2.61
CA ARG A 212 -34.45 -0.62 3.14
C ARG A 212 -35.30 -0.45 4.40
N VAL A 213 -34.88 0.42 5.32
CA VAL A 213 -35.65 0.73 6.55
C VAL A 213 -37.02 1.32 6.20
N LEU A 214 -37.06 2.27 5.25
CA LEU A 214 -38.31 2.85 4.77
C LEU A 214 -39.23 1.81 4.10
N SER A 215 -38.67 0.87 3.33
CA SER A 215 -39.44 -0.24 2.75
C SER A 215 -40.07 -1.11 3.84
N HIS A 216 -39.28 -1.53 4.84
CA HIS A 216 -39.78 -2.34 5.95
C HIS A 216 -40.85 -1.62 6.78
N GLN A 217 -40.73 -0.31 6.98
CA GLN A 217 -41.75 0.49 7.65
C GLN A 217 -43.07 0.47 6.86
N LYS A 218 -43.02 0.71 5.54
CA LYS A 218 -44.20 0.63 4.67
C LYS A 218 -44.87 -0.75 4.71
N ASP A 219 -44.08 -1.83 4.69
CA ASP A 219 -44.59 -3.19 4.77
C ASP A 219 -45.26 -3.48 6.12
N ARG A 220 -44.67 -3.01 7.23
CA ARG A 220 -45.27 -3.11 8.57
C ARG A 220 -46.59 -2.36 8.66
N GLU A 221 -46.67 -1.15 8.12
CA GLU A 221 -47.92 -0.37 8.09
C GLU A 221 -49.00 -1.08 7.25
N LYS A 222 -48.62 -1.64 6.10
CA LYS A 222 -49.51 -2.43 5.24
C LYS A 222 -50.03 -3.68 5.95
N HIS A 223 -49.17 -4.41 6.66
CA HIS A 223 -49.56 -5.56 7.47
C HIS A 223 -50.50 -5.16 8.61
N ARG A 224 -50.20 -4.08 9.32
CA ARG A 224 -51.05 -3.55 10.40
C ARG A 224 -52.43 -3.13 9.88
N GLY A 225 -52.50 -2.53 8.68
CA GLY A 225 -53.75 -2.22 8.01
C GLY A 225 -54.58 -3.47 7.68
N ARG A 226 -53.92 -4.54 7.18
CA ARG A 226 -54.58 -5.83 6.90
C ARG A 226 -55.11 -6.50 8.17
N GLN A 227 -54.34 -6.49 9.26
CA GLN A 227 -54.77 -7.06 10.55
C GLN A 227 -56.00 -6.33 11.10
N LYS A 228 -56.00 -4.99 11.10
CA LYS A 228 -57.17 -4.20 11.52
C LYS A 228 -58.42 -4.48 10.67
N ALA A 229 -58.24 -4.72 9.36
CA ALA A 229 -59.34 -5.09 8.48
C ALA A 229 -59.87 -6.52 8.74
N GLN A 230 -59.00 -7.46 9.13
CA GLN A 230 -59.41 -8.80 9.54
C GLN A 230 -60.17 -8.78 10.88
N GLU A 231 -59.68 -8.02 11.86
CA GLU A 231 -60.34 -7.85 13.16
C GLU A 231 -61.72 -7.21 13.01
N SER A 232 -61.86 -6.18 12.15
CA SER A 232 -63.16 -5.56 11.90
C SER A 232 -64.14 -6.53 11.21
N HIS A 233 -63.65 -7.37 10.30
CA HIS A 233 -64.45 -8.40 9.67
C HIS A 233 -64.91 -9.47 10.66
N GLN A 234 -64.03 -9.94 11.54
CA GLN A 234 -64.36 -10.94 12.57
C GLN A 234 -65.38 -10.39 13.58
N LYS A 235 -65.21 -9.14 14.02
CA LYS A 235 -66.17 -8.47 14.91
C LYS A 235 -67.55 -8.30 14.26
N ALA A 236 -67.60 -8.02 12.95
CA ALA A 236 -68.85 -7.97 12.21
C ALA A 236 -69.54 -9.35 12.14
N GLN A 237 -68.78 -10.43 11.95
CA GLN A 237 -69.30 -11.79 11.98
C GLN A 237 -69.85 -12.20 13.36
N GLU A 238 -69.16 -11.84 14.44
CA GLU A 238 -69.62 -12.10 15.82
C GLU A 238 -70.91 -11.35 16.15
N ASN A 239 -70.99 -10.07 15.78
CA ASN A 239 -72.21 -9.28 15.92
C ASN A 239 -73.38 -9.89 15.14
N HIS A 240 -73.14 -10.36 13.91
CA HIS A 240 -74.15 -11.06 13.12
C HIS A 240 -74.62 -12.36 13.80
N ARG A 241 -73.71 -13.16 14.36
CA ARG A 241 -74.06 -14.36 15.13
C ARG A 241 -74.88 -14.03 16.38
N ALA A 242 -74.50 -13.01 17.15
CA ALA A 242 -75.21 -12.59 18.35
C ALA A 242 -76.66 -12.15 18.05
N LEU A 243 -76.85 -11.35 16.99
CA LEU A 243 -78.17 -10.95 16.50
C LEU A 243 -79.04 -12.14 16.08
N SER A 244 -78.43 -13.16 15.45
CA SER A 244 -79.15 -14.39 15.08
C SER A 244 -79.64 -15.18 16.29
N HIS A 245 -78.80 -15.29 17.34
CA HIS A 245 -79.16 -15.97 18.58
C HIS A 245 -80.27 -15.23 19.36
N GLN A 246 -80.24 -13.90 19.37
CA GLN A 246 -81.28 -13.10 20.02
C GLN A 246 -82.65 -13.29 19.37
N LYS A 247 -82.72 -13.27 18.03
CA LYS A 247 -83.95 -13.58 17.27
C LYS A 247 -84.46 -14.99 17.56
N GLY A 248 -83.57 -15.96 17.77
CA GLY A 248 -83.94 -17.33 18.17
C GLY A 248 -84.55 -17.40 19.58
N ARG A 249 -84.03 -16.65 20.54
CA ARG A 249 -84.53 -16.63 21.94
C ARG A 249 -85.91 -15.96 22.07
N GLU A 250 -86.17 -14.88 21.33
CA GLU A 250 -87.51 -14.26 21.31
C GLU A 250 -88.59 -15.21 20.78
N LYS A 251 -88.26 -16.00 19.75
CA LYS A 251 -89.16 -17.01 19.18
C LYS A 251 -89.53 -18.10 20.18
N HIS A 252 -88.62 -18.46 21.09
CA HIS A 252 -88.87 -19.44 22.15
C HIS A 252 -89.71 -18.86 23.31
N ARG A 253 -89.50 -17.59 23.67
CA ARG A 253 -90.21 -16.89 24.75
C ARG A 253 -91.68 -16.65 24.45
N MET A 254 -92.05 -16.40 23.18
CA MET A 254 -93.46 -16.29 22.77
C MET A 254 -94.24 -17.61 22.90
N LYS A 255 -93.55 -18.75 22.94
CA LYS A 255 -94.18 -20.08 22.95
C LYS A 255 -94.49 -20.62 24.36
N SER A 256 -93.92 -20.05 25.42
CA SER A 256 -94.08 -20.55 26.81
C SER A 256 -95.22 -19.90 27.59
N HIS A 257 -95.73 -18.73 27.18
CA HIS A 257 -96.78 -18.01 27.91
C HIS A 257 -98.21 -18.50 27.65
N GLN A 258 -98.42 -19.44 26.72
CA GLN A 258 -99.75 -19.84 26.26
C GLN A 258 -100.32 -21.11 26.95
N LYS A 259 -99.56 -21.72 27.89
CA LYS A 259 -99.84 -23.06 28.42
C LYS A 259 -100.62 -23.21 29.75
N PRO A 260 -100.93 -22.17 30.58
CA PRO A 260 -101.74 -22.36 31.79
C PRO A 260 -103.15 -21.76 31.77
N GLN A 261 -103.68 -21.26 30.65
CA GLN A 261 -105.05 -20.67 30.60
C GLN A 261 -106.18 -21.66 30.23
N GLU A 262 -105.88 -22.80 29.60
CA GLU A 262 -106.90 -23.75 29.12
C GLU A 262 -107.47 -24.69 30.21
N GLY A 263 -106.81 -24.79 31.37
CA GLY A 263 -107.22 -25.67 32.46
C GLY A 263 -108.27 -25.09 33.42
N LEU A 264 -108.31 -23.76 33.59
CA LEU A 264 -109.18 -23.09 34.57
C LEU A 264 -110.62 -22.89 34.04
N GLN A 265 -110.76 -22.72 32.73
CA GLN A 265 -112.03 -22.44 32.06
C GLN A 265 -112.95 -23.67 31.98
N LYS A 266 -112.36 -24.88 31.90
CA LYS A 266 -113.12 -26.16 31.84
C LYS A 266 -113.67 -26.61 33.20
N ALA A 267 -113.09 -26.14 34.31
CA ALA A 267 -113.56 -26.49 35.66
C ALA A 267 -114.79 -25.67 36.09
N GLN A 268 -114.93 -24.43 35.60
CA GLN A 268 -116.03 -23.53 35.99
C GLN A 268 -117.35 -23.85 35.25
N GLU A 269 -117.30 -24.27 33.98
CA GLU A 269 -118.49 -24.64 33.20
C GLU A 269 -119.17 -25.94 33.71
N SER A 270 -118.41 -26.85 34.33
CA SER A 270 -118.94 -28.10 34.90
C SER A 270 -119.76 -27.87 36.18
N GLN A 271 -119.46 -26.83 36.97
CA GLN A 271 -120.17 -26.55 38.21
C GLN A 271 -121.52 -25.86 37.96
N GLN A 272 -121.60 -24.96 36.97
CA GLN A 272 -122.84 -24.24 36.64
C GLN A 272 -123.95 -25.17 36.11
N LYS A 273 -123.60 -26.13 35.23
CA LYS A 273 -124.56 -27.10 34.69
C LYS A 273 -125.18 -28.02 35.75
N THR A 274 -124.46 -28.26 36.85
CA THR A 274 -124.94 -29.14 37.92
C THR A 274 -125.95 -28.45 38.84
N GLN A 275 -125.83 -27.12 39.03
CA GLN A 275 -126.76 -26.34 39.86
C GLN A 275 -128.11 -26.11 39.18
N GLU A 276 -128.14 -25.87 37.86
CA GLU A 276 -129.40 -25.63 37.13
C GLU A 276 -130.29 -26.88 37.08
N ASN A 277 -129.69 -28.07 36.89
CA ASN A 277 -130.43 -29.33 36.87
C ASN A 277 -131.10 -29.66 38.21
N HIS A 278 -130.46 -29.32 39.34
CA HIS A 278 -131.06 -29.55 40.66
C HIS A 278 -132.26 -28.64 40.95
N ARG A 279 -132.30 -27.42 40.38
CA ARG A 279 -133.44 -26.49 40.52
C ARG A 279 -134.66 -26.92 39.70
N ALA A 280 -134.46 -27.50 38.53
CA ALA A 280 -135.57 -27.98 37.69
C ALA A 280 -136.32 -29.18 38.32
N LEU A 281 -135.59 -30.10 38.95
CA LEU A 281 -136.17 -31.29 39.61
C LEU A 281 -136.94 -30.97 40.92
N SER A 282 -136.69 -29.79 41.52
CA SER A 282 -137.44 -29.26 42.67
C SER A 282 -138.90 -28.95 42.32
N HIS A 283 -139.19 -28.50 41.09
CA HIS A 283 -140.53 -28.02 40.72
C HIS A 283 -141.50 -29.13 40.29
N GLN A 284 -140.98 -30.17 39.64
CA GLN A 284 -141.82 -31.20 39.02
C GLN A 284 -142.38 -32.21 40.04
N LYS A 285 -141.58 -32.61 41.04
CA LYS A 285 -142.00 -33.55 42.10
C LYS A 285 -143.03 -32.96 43.08
N GLY A 286 -143.13 -31.63 43.18
CA GLY A 286 -144.10 -30.94 44.05
C GLY A 286 -145.53 -30.93 43.48
N GLN A 287 -145.68 -30.82 42.15
CA GLN A 287 -146.99 -30.74 41.50
C GLN A 287 -147.70 -32.10 41.41
N GLU A 288 -146.93 -33.19 41.29
CA GLU A 288 -147.48 -34.53 41.10
C GLU A 288 -148.06 -35.14 42.40
N LYS A 289 -147.42 -34.88 43.55
CA LYS A 289 -147.91 -35.40 44.85
C LYS A 289 -149.22 -34.75 45.31
N HIS A 290 -149.45 -33.47 45.01
CA HIS A 290 -150.71 -32.79 45.35
C HIS A 290 -151.91 -33.32 44.54
N ARG A 291 -151.64 -33.84 43.33
CA ARG A 291 -152.64 -34.46 42.46
C ARG A 291 -153.04 -35.88 42.91
N VAL A 292 -152.09 -36.61 43.51
CA VAL A 292 -152.35 -37.96 44.05
C VAL A 292 -153.14 -37.91 45.37
N TRP A 293 -152.81 -36.96 46.26
CA TRP A 293 -153.51 -36.78 47.55
C TRP A 293 -155.01 -36.44 47.39
N SER A 294 -155.37 -35.72 46.32
CA SER A 294 -156.75 -35.34 46.03
C SER A 294 -157.57 -36.48 45.40
N HIS A 295 -156.95 -37.36 44.62
CA HIS A 295 -157.64 -38.51 44.00
C HIS A 295 -157.89 -39.67 44.97
N GLN A 296 -157.00 -39.87 45.94
CA GLN A 296 -157.08 -41.02 46.85
C GLN A 296 -158.13 -40.81 47.96
N LYS A 297 -158.34 -39.56 48.42
CA LYS A 297 -159.44 -39.19 49.33
C LYS A 297 -160.83 -39.35 48.70
N ALA A 298 -160.95 -39.28 47.37
CA ALA A 298 -162.21 -39.47 46.66
C ALA A 298 -162.64 -40.96 46.58
N GLN A 299 -161.69 -41.90 46.62
CA GLN A 299 -161.99 -43.34 46.46
C GLN A 299 -162.33 -44.08 47.75
N GLU A 300 -161.75 -43.74 48.91
CA GLU A 300 -162.16 -44.41 50.17
C GLU A 300 -163.52 -43.93 50.68
N SER A 301 -163.92 -42.72 50.32
CA SER A 301 -165.28 -42.19 50.50
C SER A 301 -166.34 -43.06 49.78
N LEU A 302 -165.95 -43.84 48.76
CA LEU A 302 -166.82 -44.76 48.01
C LEU A 302 -166.83 -46.19 48.58
N TRP A 303 -165.83 -46.62 49.37
CA TRP A 303 -165.79 -48.00 49.90
C TRP A 303 -166.49 -48.19 51.25
N LYS A 304 -166.65 -47.11 52.03
CA LYS A 304 -167.61 -47.08 53.16
C LYS A 304 -169.07 -47.32 52.74
N ALA A 305 -169.41 -47.23 51.44
CA ALA A 305 -170.79 -47.28 50.93
C ALA A 305 -171.24 -48.67 50.42
N ARG A 306 -170.35 -49.65 50.33
CA ARG A 306 -170.68 -51.02 49.89
C ARG A 306 -170.35 -51.99 51.03
N LYS A 307 -171.01 -51.84 52.19
CA LYS A 307 -172.27 -52.55 52.47
C LYS A 307 -172.15 -54.01 52.08
N ASN A 308 -172.23 -54.87 53.08
CA ASN A 308 -173.46 -55.60 53.37
C ASN A 308 -173.75 -56.66 52.31
N HIS A 309 -173.99 -57.88 52.80
CA HIS A 309 -174.37 -59.08 52.05
C HIS A 309 -173.16 -59.79 51.41
N ARG A 310 -172.79 -61.02 51.79
CA ARG A 310 -173.52 -62.14 52.44
C ARG A 310 -172.59 -62.92 53.37
N VAL A 311 -172.94 -63.00 54.65
CA VAL A 311 -173.50 -64.15 55.42
C VAL A 311 -172.42 -65.13 55.84
#